data_AF-A0A1F6ZRS6-F1
#
_entry.id   AF-A0A1F6ZRS6-F1
#
_cell.length_a   1.000
_cell.length_b   1.000
_cell.length_c   1.000
_cell.angle_alpha   90.00
_cell.angle_beta   90.00
_cell.angle_gamma   90.00
#
_symmetry.space_group_name_H-M   'P 1'
#
loop_
_entity.id
_entity.type
_entity.pdbx_description
1 polymer ?
#
loop_
_entity_poly.entity_id
_entity_poly.type
_entity_poly.pdbx_seq_one_letter_code
_entity_poly.pdbx_strand_id
1 'polypeptide(L)'
;MQQNYSMTGKYLQQHKISLALAMLVVISFVFAGVFASVTGTKKSQDQRSQAATNSAVISLQPGQQDTRVGEKFTLALFLEVGDLRISAADITIDYDAGVQLEKFEVTQALPVVLRAGAINAGQRTFSIALGSGPQTPVTGSPLLVTLTFKAVSPGSNTVHFNQAMTQAAALGNTANVIGAYRQTSVTIGDQVVSPKLTIKVAQVGLSKQDVITQADIGLVYTQQNAAGQEKKLKLYKTELTSNQSGVLITKTPLTLEGINQSTLVGMTEVYLKTPYTLSKKLGSIDLKQTELLDASDKKLVIGDFDQSSEQEKNVIRLTDIVAPLQAYTLLENQLTPETAKFDVDYNGLVDIRDISIVLSSFTQLELRGEVP
;
A
#
# COMPACT_ATOMS: atom_id res chain seq x y z
N MET A 1 77.76 -88.69 19.25
CA MET A 1 77.17 -87.56 20.01
C MET A 1 77.87 -86.28 19.59
N GLN A 2 77.32 -85.54 18.63
CA GLN A 2 77.56 -84.10 18.41
C GLN A 2 76.67 -83.67 17.23
N GLN A 3 75.48 -83.18 17.54
CA GLN A 3 74.67 -82.36 16.64
C GLN A 3 74.13 -81.22 17.49
N ASN A 4 74.44 -79.99 17.10
CA ASN A 4 73.53 -78.84 17.05
C ASN A 4 74.34 -77.57 16.72
N TYR A 5 73.64 -76.55 16.19
CA TYR A 5 74.09 -75.22 15.75
C TYR A 5 74.43 -75.07 14.26
N SER A 6 73.40 -74.97 13.41
CA SER A 6 73.46 -74.12 12.20
C SER A 6 72.07 -73.84 11.59
N MET A 7 71.10 -73.37 12.39
CA MET A 7 69.76 -72.99 11.88
C MET A 7 69.25 -71.64 12.41
N THR A 8 70.13 -70.76 12.90
CA THR A 8 69.72 -69.46 13.48
C THR A 8 70.15 -68.25 12.65
N GLY A 9 71.13 -68.39 11.76
CA GLY A 9 71.69 -67.25 11.00
C GLY A 9 70.83 -66.75 9.82
N LYS A 10 70.20 -67.66 9.07
CA LYS A 10 69.45 -67.29 7.85
C LYS A 10 68.09 -66.63 8.14
N TYR A 11 67.42 -67.03 9.21
CA TYR A 11 66.11 -66.47 9.59
C TYR A 11 66.21 -65.03 10.10
N LEU A 12 67.29 -64.68 10.82
CA LEU A 12 67.53 -63.33 11.32
C LEU A 12 67.91 -62.33 10.22
N GLN A 13 68.57 -62.79 9.15
CA GLN A 13 68.98 -61.91 8.05
C GLN A 13 67.80 -61.60 7.10
N GLN A 14 66.92 -62.58 6.87
CA GLN A 14 65.74 -62.42 6.01
C GLN A 14 64.67 -61.51 6.65
N HIS A 15 64.50 -61.57 7.98
CA HIS A 15 63.61 -60.63 8.70
C HIS A 15 64.11 -59.18 8.69
N LYS A 16 65.44 -58.96 8.78
CA LYS A 16 66.01 -57.60 8.74
C LYS A 16 65.81 -56.92 7.38
N ILE A 17 65.92 -57.67 6.29
CA ILE A 17 65.69 -57.15 4.93
C ILE A 17 64.21 -56.83 4.71
N SER A 18 63.30 -57.70 5.19
CA SER A 18 61.85 -57.44 5.10
C SER A 18 61.41 -56.24 5.93
N LEU A 19 62.01 -56.01 7.10
CA LEU A 19 61.69 -54.86 7.96
C LEU A 19 62.23 -53.55 7.38
N ALA A 20 63.42 -53.57 6.78
CA ALA A 20 64.00 -52.41 6.11
C ALA A 20 63.21 -51.99 4.87
N LEU A 21 62.71 -52.94 4.08
CA LEU A 21 61.87 -52.65 2.91
C LEU A 21 60.49 -52.08 3.33
N ALA A 22 59.89 -52.62 4.40
CA ALA A 22 58.64 -52.11 4.94
C ALA A 22 58.77 -50.69 5.50
N MET A 23 59.87 -50.37 6.19
CA MET A 23 60.12 -48.99 6.66
C MET A 23 60.30 -48.01 5.50
N LEU A 24 60.98 -48.40 4.41
CA LEU A 24 61.24 -47.50 3.28
C LEU A 24 59.94 -47.16 2.52
N VAL A 25 59.01 -48.11 2.42
CA VAL A 25 57.66 -47.87 1.87
C VAL A 25 56.86 -46.93 2.76
N VAL A 26 56.88 -47.13 4.09
CA VAL A 26 56.17 -46.25 5.03
C VAL A 26 56.74 -44.83 5.02
N ILE A 27 58.06 -44.66 4.98
CA ILE A 27 58.71 -43.34 4.89
C ILE A 27 58.36 -42.64 3.56
N SER A 28 58.31 -43.38 2.45
CA SER A 28 57.88 -42.85 1.14
C SER A 28 56.43 -42.33 1.18
N PHE A 29 55.51 -43.03 1.86
CA PHE A 29 54.13 -42.58 2.00
C PHE A 29 54.00 -41.33 2.90
N VAL A 30 54.83 -41.22 3.94
CA VAL A 30 54.85 -40.03 4.82
C VAL A 30 55.38 -38.81 4.06
N PHE A 31 56.42 -38.93 3.24
CA PHE A 31 56.94 -37.81 2.46
C PHE A 31 56.00 -37.37 1.32
N ALA A 32 55.31 -38.30 0.65
CA ALA A 32 54.30 -37.95 -0.35
C ALA A 32 53.07 -37.23 0.27
N GLY A 33 52.66 -37.64 1.47
CA GLY A 33 51.56 -37.00 2.22
C GLY A 33 51.87 -35.57 2.68
N VAL A 34 53.12 -35.29 3.06
CA VAL A 34 53.55 -33.93 3.45
C VAL A 34 53.72 -33.01 2.24
N PHE A 35 54.14 -33.53 1.08
CA PHE A 35 54.26 -32.69 -0.13
C PHE A 35 52.89 -32.29 -0.71
N ALA A 36 51.92 -33.22 -0.72
CA ALA A 36 50.55 -32.93 -1.17
C ALA A 36 49.81 -31.94 -0.25
N SER A 37 50.06 -31.98 1.06
CA SER A 37 49.42 -31.06 2.02
C SER A 37 49.94 -29.62 1.91
N VAL A 38 51.22 -29.42 1.59
CA VAL A 38 51.80 -28.07 1.38
C VAL A 38 51.35 -27.43 0.05
N THR A 39 51.15 -28.23 -1.01
CA THR A 39 50.58 -27.70 -2.26
C THR A 39 49.07 -27.47 -2.20
N GLY A 40 48.33 -28.28 -1.41
CA GLY A 40 46.90 -28.11 -1.18
C GLY A 40 46.55 -26.94 -0.25
N THR A 41 47.39 -26.66 0.75
CA THR A 41 47.21 -25.52 1.66
C THR A 41 47.50 -24.18 0.99
N LYS A 42 48.48 -24.09 0.08
CA LYS A 42 48.70 -22.88 -0.74
C LYS A 42 47.52 -22.57 -1.66
N LYS A 43 46.97 -23.58 -2.37
CA LYS A 43 45.75 -23.41 -3.18
C LYS A 43 44.53 -23.00 -2.34
N SER A 44 44.39 -23.55 -1.13
CA SER A 44 43.27 -23.25 -0.24
C SER A 44 43.41 -21.89 0.45
N GLN A 45 44.62 -21.40 0.72
CA GLN A 45 44.87 -20.04 1.21
C GLN A 45 44.66 -19.00 0.10
N ASP A 46 45.06 -19.28 -1.14
CA ASP A 46 44.76 -18.38 -2.27
C ASP A 46 43.26 -18.29 -2.52
N GLN A 47 42.52 -19.41 -2.47
CA GLN A 47 41.05 -19.40 -2.54
C GLN A 47 40.37 -18.72 -1.34
N ARG A 48 40.94 -18.81 -0.12
CA ARG A 48 40.42 -18.07 1.05
C ARG A 48 40.77 -16.59 1.02
N SER A 49 41.90 -16.18 0.43
CA SER A 49 42.23 -14.77 0.22
C SER A 49 41.41 -14.15 -0.93
N GLN A 50 41.02 -14.96 -1.93
CA GLN A 50 40.07 -14.57 -2.98
C GLN A 50 38.61 -14.60 -2.50
N ALA A 51 38.26 -15.42 -1.50
CA ALA A 51 36.95 -15.37 -0.86
C ALA A 51 36.77 -14.13 0.03
N ALA A 52 37.85 -13.41 0.37
CA ALA A 52 37.81 -12.13 1.07
C ALA A 52 37.66 -10.90 0.15
N THR A 53 37.66 -11.07 -1.19
CA THR A 53 37.63 -9.96 -2.16
C THR A 53 36.25 -9.65 -2.75
N ASN A 54 35.24 -10.54 -2.61
CA ASN A 54 33.85 -10.31 -3.04
C ASN A 54 32.96 -9.97 -1.84
N SER A 55 33.18 -8.81 -1.24
CA SER A 55 32.47 -8.38 -0.02
C SER A 55 31.35 -7.38 -0.26
N ALA A 56 31.22 -6.82 -1.47
CA ALA A 56 30.18 -5.84 -1.72
C ALA A 56 28.80 -6.51 -1.84
N VAL A 57 27.79 -5.87 -1.28
CA VAL A 57 26.38 -6.29 -1.36
C VAL A 57 25.58 -5.21 -2.06
N ILE A 58 24.96 -5.56 -3.18
CA ILE A 58 24.00 -4.66 -3.84
C ILE A 58 22.59 -5.04 -3.41
N SER A 59 21.79 -4.05 -3.01
CA SER A 59 20.47 -4.29 -2.44
C SER A 59 19.40 -3.33 -2.94
N LEU A 60 18.18 -3.84 -3.06
CA LEU A 60 16.96 -3.06 -3.17
C LEU A 60 16.27 -3.02 -1.80
N GLN A 61 15.84 -1.82 -1.40
CA GLN A 61 15.18 -1.60 -0.13
C GLN A 61 13.84 -0.87 -0.33
N PRO A 62 12.75 -1.28 0.37
CA PRO A 62 12.70 -2.38 1.33
C PRO A 62 12.81 -3.77 0.66
N GLY A 63 13.21 -4.79 1.41
CA GLY A 63 13.32 -6.17 0.89
C GLY A 63 11.97 -6.86 0.66
N GLN A 64 10.90 -6.34 1.28
CA GLN A 64 9.51 -6.72 1.04
C GLN A 64 8.67 -5.46 0.89
N GLN A 65 7.74 -5.48 -0.05
CA GLN A 65 6.83 -4.37 -0.33
C GLN A 65 5.42 -4.92 -0.54
N ASP A 66 4.47 -4.46 0.26
CA ASP A 66 3.04 -4.69 0.00
C ASP A 66 2.44 -3.45 -0.66
N THR A 67 1.60 -3.65 -1.68
CA THR A 67 0.96 -2.58 -2.45
C THR A 67 -0.33 -3.09 -3.07
N ARG A 68 -1.13 -2.23 -3.70
CA ARG A 68 -2.30 -2.62 -4.49
C ARG A 68 -2.20 -2.19 -5.94
N VAL A 69 -2.94 -2.85 -6.84
CA VAL A 69 -3.00 -2.47 -8.25
C VAL A 69 -3.37 -0.99 -8.39
N GLY A 70 -2.56 -0.25 -9.16
CA GLY A 70 -2.71 1.18 -9.41
C GLY A 70 -1.86 2.07 -8.51
N GLU A 71 -1.43 1.58 -7.34
CA GLU A 71 -0.57 2.34 -6.42
C GLU A 71 0.88 2.40 -6.90
N LYS A 72 1.59 3.45 -6.47
CA LYS A 72 3.02 3.63 -6.71
C LYS A 72 3.81 3.32 -5.44
N PHE A 73 4.98 2.75 -5.61
CA PHE A 73 5.93 2.49 -4.53
C PHE A 73 7.36 2.76 -4.99
N THR A 74 8.27 2.96 -4.04
CA THR A 74 9.66 3.30 -4.32
C THR A 74 10.62 2.28 -3.77
N LEU A 75 11.61 1.88 -4.57
CA LEU A 75 12.73 1.05 -4.14
C LEU A 75 14.03 1.84 -4.19
N ALA A 76 14.79 1.82 -3.11
CA ALA A 76 16.10 2.44 -2.99
C ALA A 76 17.20 1.40 -3.28
N LEU A 77 18.12 1.74 -4.18
CA LEU A 77 19.25 0.88 -4.53
C LEU A 77 20.50 1.29 -3.75
N PHE A 78 20.99 0.41 -2.89
CA PHE A 78 22.23 0.58 -2.14
C PHE A 78 23.32 -0.34 -2.64
N LEU A 79 24.57 0.12 -2.51
CA LEU A 79 25.75 -0.71 -2.67
C LEU A 79 26.56 -0.65 -1.38
N GLU A 80 26.48 -1.68 -0.55
CA GLU A 80 27.29 -1.82 0.68
C GLU A 80 28.67 -2.32 0.28
N VAL A 81 29.72 -1.54 0.51
CA VAL A 81 31.05 -1.83 -0.04
C VAL A 81 32.05 -2.34 1.00
N GLY A 82 31.69 -2.31 2.29
CA GLY A 82 32.62 -2.65 3.38
C GLY A 82 33.88 -1.79 3.33
N ASP A 83 35.05 -2.44 3.32
CA ASP A 83 36.37 -1.80 3.23
C ASP A 83 36.80 -1.51 1.77
N LEU A 84 35.97 -1.86 0.78
CA LEU A 84 36.29 -1.62 -0.63
C LEU A 84 36.18 -0.14 -1.00
N ARG A 85 36.96 0.24 -2.02
CA ARG A 85 36.97 1.59 -2.60
C ARG A 85 36.41 1.52 -4.01
N ILE A 86 35.10 1.76 -4.16
CA ILE A 86 34.40 1.58 -5.43
C ILE A 86 34.70 2.71 -6.41
N SER A 87 35.04 2.30 -7.64
CA SER A 87 35.37 3.17 -8.77
C SER A 87 34.25 3.23 -9.81
N ALA A 88 33.48 2.14 -9.98
CA ALA A 88 32.36 2.09 -10.90
C ALA A 88 31.36 0.98 -10.54
N ALA A 89 30.12 1.14 -10.99
CA ALA A 89 29.08 0.13 -10.96
C ALA A 89 28.30 0.15 -12.28
N ASP A 90 28.17 -1.01 -12.92
CA ASP A 90 27.26 -1.25 -14.04
C ASP A 90 26.10 -2.10 -13.50
N ILE A 91 24.88 -1.57 -13.61
CA ILE A 91 23.71 -2.10 -12.92
C ILE A 91 22.65 -2.43 -13.95
N THR A 92 22.10 -3.64 -13.85
CA THR A 92 20.91 -4.06 -14.60
C THR A 92 19.91 -4.73 -13.65
N ILE A 93 18.67 -4.25 -13.67
CA ILE A 93 17.58 -4.73 -12.82
C ILE A 93 16.46 -5.24 -13.71
N ASP A 94 16.01 -6.45 -13.43
CA ASP A 94 14.88 -7.10 -14.06
C ASP A 94 13.68 -7.07 -13.11
N TYR A 95 12.47 -6.93 -13.66
CA TYR A 95 11.25 -6.91 -12.87
C TYR A 95 10.10 -7.68 -13.52
N ASP A 96 9.24 -8.26 -12.68
CA ASP A 96 8.11 -9.07 -13.12
C ASP A 96 6.98 -8.25 -13.77
N ALA A 97 6.09 -8.94 -14.49
CA ALA A 97 5.00 -8.31 -15.24
C ALA A 97 3.99 -7.53 -14.37
N GLY A 98 3.88 -7.86 -13.08
CA GLY A 98 2.95 -7.19 -12.17
C GLY A 98 3.42 -5.84 -11.66
N VAL A 99 4.65 -5.41 -12.00
CA VAL A 99 5.17 -4.08 -11.68
C VAL A 99 5.68 -3.38 -12.93
N GLN A 100 5.55 -2.06 -12.97
CA GLN A 100 6.05 -1.23 -14.06
C GLN A 100 6.93 -0.11 -13.50
N LEU A 101 8.19 -0.04 -13.92
CA LEU A 101 9.07 1.07 -13.58
C LEU A 101 8.63 2.33 -14.35
N GLU A 102 8.29 3.41 -13.63
CA GLU A 102 7.84 4.66 -14.24
C GLU A 102 8.92 5.74 -14.26
N LYS A 103 9.73 5.79 -13.21
CA LYS A 103 10.72 6.86 -13.00
C LYS A 103 11.92 6.34 -12.20
N PHE A 104 13.08 6.93 -12.43
CA PHE A 104 14.24 6.78 -11.56
C PHE A 104 14.91 8.13 -11.28
N GLU A 105 15.61 8.21 -10.16
CA GLU A 105 16.43 9.36 -9.76
C GLU A 105 17.82 8.87 -9.36
N VAL A 106 18.85 9.41 -10.01
CA VAL A 106 20.25 9.06 -9.72
C VAL A 106 20.78 10.01 -8.65
N THR A 107 21.47 9.45 -7.66
CA THR A 107 22.11 10.23 -6.60
C THR A 107 23.56 10.60 -6.96
N GLN A 108 24.17 11.47 -6.14
CA GLN A 108 25.53 11.97 -6.36
C GLN A 108 26.63 11.04 -5.81
N ALA A 109 26.29 9.84 -5.32
CA ALA A 109 27.27 8.95 -4.70
C ALA A 109 28.35 8.49 -5.69
N LEU A 110 27.97 8.12 -6.90
CA LEU A 110 28.86 7.88 -8.03
C LEU A 110 28.59 8.98 -9.09
N PRO A 111 29.29 10.13 -9.02
CA PRO A 111 28.88 11.34 -9.74
C PRO A 111 29.13 11.29 -11.25
N VAL A 112 29.94 10.34 -11.72
CA VAL A 112 30.25 10.21 -13.15
C VAL A 112 29.26 9.24 -13.80
N VAL A 113 28.42 9.73 -14.71
CA VAL A 113 27.53 8.86 -15.49
C VAL A 113 28.32 8.25 -16.66
N LEU A 114 28.60 6.95 -16.60
CA LEU A 114 29.31 6.20 -17.64
C LEU A 114 28.36 5.70 -18.74
N ARG A 115 27.13 5.35 -18.34
CA ARG A 115 26.01 5.04 -19.23
C ARG A 115 24.74 5.60 -18.62
N ALA A 116 24.00 6.40 -19.40
CA ALA A 116 22.74 6.99 -18.95
C ALA A 116 21.75 5.89 -18.51
N GLY A 117 20.97 6.18 -17.47
CA GLY A 117 19.91 5.31 -17.02
C GLY A 117 18.85 5.13 -18.11
N ALA A 118 18.42 3.90 -18.37
CA ALA A 118 17.41 3.59 -19.37
C ALA A 118 16.39 2.60 -18.80
N ILE A 119 15.10 2.90 -19.02
CA ILE A 119 13.99 1.99 -18.76
C ILE A 119 13.60 1.34 -20.09
N ASN A 120 13.70 0.01 -20.18
CA ASN A 120 13.16 -0.74 -21.31
C ASN A 120 11.87 -1.46 -20.86
N ALA A 121 10.74 -0.77 -21.00
CA ALA A 121 9.45 -1.29 -20.56
C ALA A 121 9.05 -2.60 -21.26
N GLY A 122 9.44 -2.78 -22.54
CA GLY A 122 9.14 -4.00 -23.30
C GLY A 122 9.93 -5.22 -22.82
N GLN A 123 11.17 -5.01 -22.37
CA GLN A 123 12.02 -6.06 -21.80
C GLN A 123 11.87 -6.20 -20.28
N ARG A 124 11.19 -5.24 -19.63
CA ARG A 124 11.06 -5.10 -18.18
C ARG A 124 12.41 -5.00 -17.47
N THR A 125 13.27 -4.15 -18.01
CA THR A 125 14.63 -3.95 -17.49
C THR A 125 14.92 -2.48 -17.25
N PHE A 126 15.74 -2.22 -16.24
CA PHE A 126 16.40 -0.94 -16.02
C PHE A 126 17.90 -1.14 -16.06
N SER A 127 18.63 -0.24 -16.70
CA SER A 127 20.10 -0.30 -16.72
C SER A 127 20.73 1.07 -16.56
N ILE A 128 21.87 1.13 -15.87
CA ILE A 128 22.67 2.35 -15.69
C ILE A 128 24.13 1.98 -15.41
N ALA A 129 25.09 2.82 -15.81
CA ALA A 129 26.47 2.67 -15.36
C ALA A 129 26.98 3.99 -14.76
N LEU A 130 27.52 3.89 -13.55
CA LEU A 130 27.98 5.02 -12.74
C LEU A 130 29.44 4.82 -12.32
N GLY A 131 30.15 5.91 -12.07
CA GLY A 131 31.57 5.92 -11.71
C GLY A 131 31.93 7.03 -10.73
N SER A 132 33.14 6.93 -10.19
CA SER A 132 33.78 7.94 -9.35
C SER A 132 35.18 8.27 -9.87
N GLY A 133 35.70 9.43 -9.46
CA GLY A 133 37.08 9.79 -9.75
C GLY A 133 38.07 8.88 -9.01
N PRO A 134 39.25 8.59 -9.59
CA PRO A 134 40.24 7.69 -8.98
C PRO A 134 40.79 8.20 -7.65
N GLN A 135 40.71 9.52 -7.40
CA GLN A 135 41.13 10.15 -6.14
C GLN A 135 40.03 10.17 -5.07
N THR A 136 38.77 9.95 -5.46
CA THR A 136 37.59 10.01 -4.59
C THR A 136 36.70 8.78 -4.79
N PRO A 137 37.24 7.56 -4.58
CA PRO A 137 36.43 6.36 -4.68
C PRO A 137 35.37 6.33 -3.56
N VAL A 138 34.26 5.65 -3.83
CA VAL A 138 33.14 5.57 -2.90
C VAL A 138 33.39 4.48 -1.85
N THR A 139 33.04 4.78 -0.60
CA THR A 139 33.12 3.87 0.55
C THR A 139 31.77 3.83 1.30
N GLY A 140 31.60 2.90 2.23
CA GLY A 140 30.39 2.79 3.06
C GLY A 140 29.20 2.08 2.38
N SER A 141 28.01 2.66 2.48
CA SER A 141 26.78 2.14 1.86
C SER A 141 26.06 3.25 1.10
N PRO A 142 26.61 3.72 -0.04
CA PRO A 142 25.94 4.70 -0.87
C PRO A 142 24.57 4.23 -1.37
N LEU A 143 23.57 5.11 -1.23
CA LEU A 143 22.40 5.09 -2.11
C LEU A 143 22.86 5.49 -3.51
N LEU A 144 22.49 4.73 -4.54
CA LEU A 144 22.88 5.02 -5.93
C LEU A 144 21.70 5.55 -6.72
N VAL A 145 20.54 4.89 -6.63
CA VAL A 145 19.35 5.20 -7.43
C VAL A 145 18.10 4.99 -6.58
N THR A 146 17.11 5.86 -6.75
CA THR A 146 15.73 5.62 -6.30
C THR A 146 14.86 5.29 -7.50
N LEU A 147 14.14 4.18 -7.44
CA LEU A 147 13.27 3.66 -8.50
C LEU A 147 11.81 3.79 -8.06
N THR A 148 10.95 4.37 -8.90
CA THR A 148 9.51 4.48 -8.65
C THR A 148 8.74 3.55 -9.57
N PHE A 149 8.09 2.55 -8.99
CA PHE A 149 7.26 1.57 -9.68
C PHE A 149 5.78 1.87 -9.50
N LYS A 150 4.97 1.38 -10.43
CA LYS A 150 3.52 1.25 -10.34
C LYS A 150 3.13 -0.23 -10.35
N ALA A 151 2.27 -0.63 -9.42
CA ALA A 151 1.68 -1.96 -9.41
C ALA A 151 0.60 -2.08 -10.48
N VAL A 152 0.66 -3.11 -11.33
CA VAL A 152 -0.21 -3.27 -12.50
C VAL A 152 -1.11 -4.50 -12.46
N SER A 153 -0.73 -5.59 -11.78
CA SER A 153 -1.58 -6.78 -11.64
C SER A 153 -1.40 -7.44 -10.27
N PRO A 154 -2.46 -8.04 -9.69
CA PRO A 154 -2.37 -8.67 -8.38
C PRO A 154 -1.48 -9.91 -8.42
N GLY A 155 -0.95 -10.29 -7.25
CA GLY A 155 -0.09 -11.46 -7.07
C GLY A 155 1.29 -11.14 -6.51
N SER A 156 2.13 -12.17 -6.42
CA SER A 156 3.51 -12.06 -5.93
C SER A 156 4.47 -11.78 -7.09
N ASN A 157 5.27 -10.73 -6.95
CA ASN A 157 6.23 -10.26 -7.95
C ASN A 157 7.60 -10.04 -7.32
N THR A 158 8.64 -9.95 -8.14
CA THR A 158 10.01 -9.69 -7.71
C THR A 158 10.66 -8.60 -8.57
N VAL A 159 11.42 -7.72 -7.92
CA VAL A 159 12.38 -6.82 -8.57
C VAL A 159 13.77 -7.29 -8.16
N HIS A 160 14.61 -7.68 -9.11
CA HIS A 160 15.88 -8.33 -8.84
C HIS A 160 17.00 -7.87 -9.77
N PHE A 161 18.25 -8.12 -9.38
CA PHE A 161 19.41 -7.80 -10.19
C PHE A 161 19.66 -8.89 -11.23
N ASN A 162 19.96 -8.48 -12.46
CA ASN A 162 20.53 -9.38 -13.44
C ASN A 162 21.99 -9.64 -13.09
N GLN A 163 22.30 -10.78 -12.47
CA GLN A 163 23.63 -11.07 -11.93
C GLN A 163 24.72 -11.22 -13.01
N ALA A 164 24.32 -11.54 -14.25
CA ALA A 164 25.26 -11.64 -15.36
C ALA A 164 25.67 -10.26 -15.91
N MET A 165 24.82 -9.25 -15.73
CA MET A 165 25.01 -7.90 -16.26
C MET A 165 25.32 -6.86 -15.19
N THR A 166 25.14 -7.19 -13.91
CA THR A 166 25.40 -6.29 -12.79
C THR A 166 26.78 -6.56 -12.19
N GLN A 167 27.61 -5.53 -12.12
CA GLN A 167 28.97 -5.62 -11.62
C GLN A 167 29.43 -4.32 -10.97
N ALA A 168 30.34 -4.42 -10.02
CA ALA A 168 31.05 -3.28 -9.46
C ALA A 168 32.56 -3.48 -9.55
N ALA A 169 33.30 -2.39 -9.76
CA ALA A 169 34.74 -2.35 -9.81
C ALA A 169 35.28 -1.55 -8.63
N ALA A 170 36.27 -2.11 -7.91
CA ALA A 170 36.96 -1.45 -6.82
C ALA A 170 38.44 -1.25 -7.15
N LEU A 171 39.05 -0.20 -6.58
CA LEU A 171 40.49 0.02 -6.72
C LEU A 171 41.27 -1.19 -6.19
N GLY A 172 42.29 -1.61 -6.94
CA GLY A 172 43.13 -2.76 -6.59
C GLY A 172 42.50 -4.13 -6.87
N ASN A 173 41.28 -4.18 -7.42
CA ASN A 173 40.58 -5.42 -7.76
C ASN A 173 40.43 -5.55 -9.29
N THR A 174 40.62 -6.76 -9.81
CA THR A 174 40.51 -7.06 -11.26
C THR A 174 39.24 -7.83 -11.64
N ALA A 175 38.41 -8.18 -10.66
CA ALA A 175 37.17 -8.92 -10.83
C ALA A 175 35.97 -8.14 -10.26
N ASN A 176 34.75 -8.58 -10.60
CA ASN A 176 33.53 -8.06 -9.99
C ASN A 176 33.58 -8.27 -8.48
N VAL A 177 33.38 -7.20 -7.70
CA VAL A 177 33.47 -7.25 -6.23
C VAL A 177 32.13 -7.50 -5.55
N ILE A 178 31.02 -7.59 -6.30
CA ILE A 178 29.70 -7.90 -5.74
C ILE A 178 29.63 -9.38 -5.38
N GLY A 179 29.50 -9.67 -4.09
CA GLY A 179 29.34 -11.03 -3.55
C GLY A 179 27.90 -11.43 -3.27
N ALA A 180 26.99 -10.47 -3.09
CA ALA A 180 25.58 -10.76 -2.83
C ALA A 180 24.63 -9.74 -3.48
N TYR A 181 23.46 -10.24 -3.90
CA TYR A 181 22.39 -9.49 -4.54
C TYR A 181 21.11 -9.65 -3.72
N ARG A 182 20.64 -8.57 -3.08
CA ARG A 182 19.41 -8.58 -2.28
C ARG A 182 18.27 -7.95 -3.08
N GLN A 183 17.31 -8.77 -3.47
CA GLN A 183 16.13 -8.38 -4.24
C GLN A 183 14.99 -7.87 -3.34
N THR A 184 13.94 -7.33 -3.96
CA THR A 184 12.68 -7.00 -3.29
C THR A 184 11.57 -7.92 -3.75
N SER A 185 10.87 -8.55 -2.82
CA SER A 185 9.57 -9.20 -3.07
C SER A 185 8.45 -8.17 -2.98
N VAL A 186 7.53 -8.18 -3.95
CA VAL A 186 6.39 -7.27 -4.02
C VAL A 186 5.09 -8.08 -4.01
N THR A 187 4.28 -7.93 -2.96
CA THR A 187 2.93 -8.49 -2.88
C THR A 187 1.93 -7.45 -3.36
N ILE A 188 1.18 -7.77 -4.40
CA ILE A 188 0.19 -6.86 -4.99
C ILE A 188 -1.21 -7.38 -4.71
N GLY A 189 -1.96 -6.64 -3.90
CA GLY A 189 -3.39 -6.88 -3.68
C GLY A 189 -4.24 -6.30 -4.82
N ASP A 190 -5.53 -6.66 -4.82
CA ASP A 190 -6.50 -6.16 -5.80
C ASP A 190 -6.58 -4.62 -5.83
N GLN A 191 -7.02 -4.10 -6.97
CA GLN A 191 -7.28 -2.68 -7.14
C GLN A 191 -8.25 -2.18 -6.07
N VAL A 192 -7.93 -1.05 -5.43
CA VAL A 192 -8.90 -0.35 -4.58
C VAL A 192 -9.90 0.34 -5.49
N VAL A 193 -11.09 -0.23 -5.59
CA VAL A 193 -12.23 0.42 -6.23
C VAL A 193 -13.09 1.03 -5.12
N SER A 194 -13.22 2.35 -5.14
CA SER A 194 -14.19 3.04 -4.28
C SER A 194 -15.58 2.89 -4.89
N PRO A 195 -16.57 2.37 -4.14
CA PRO A 195 -17.92 2.21 -4.66
C PRO A 195 -18.55 3.58 -4.92
N LYS A 196 -19.52 3.62 -5.84
CA LYS A 196 -20.33 4.80 -6.11
C LYS A 196 -21.74 4.59 -5.60
N LEU A 197 -22.37 5.65 -5.09
CA LEU A 197 -23.73 5.57 -4.57
C LEU A 197 -24.57 6.76 -5.05
N THR A 198 -25.70 6.44 -5.65
CA THR A 198 -26.79 7.36 -5.96
C THR A 198 -27.91 7.11 -4.97
N ILE A 199 -28.47 8.16 -4.39
CA ILE A 199 -29.57 8.05 -3.42
C ILE A 199 -30.78 8.79 -3.97
N LYS A 200 -31.96 8.18 -3.84
CA LYS A 200 -33.26 8.84 -4.02
C LYS A 200 -34.06 8.76 -2.74
N VAL A 201 -34.66 9.87 -2.32
CA VAL A 201 -35.51 9.93 -1.12
C VAL A 201 -36.54 11.05 -1.26
N ALA A 202 -37.76 10.85 -0.78
CA ALA A 202 -38.75 11.92 -0.76
C ALA A 202 -38.55 12.85 0.44
N GLN A 203 -38.83 14.14 0.29
CA GLN A 203 -38.93 15.09 1.42
C GLN A 203 -40.39 15.51 1.63
N VAL A 204 -40.82 15.59 2.88
CA VAL A 204 -42.17 16.11 3.20
C VAL A 204 -42.25 17.59 2.83
N GLY A 205 -43.31 17.97 2.10
CA GLY A 205 -43.59 19.36 1.72
C GLY A 205 -42.91 19.86 0.45
N LEU A 206 -41.81 19.24 0.03
CA LEU A 206 -41.07 19.65 -1.17
C LEU A 206 -41.90 19.39 -2.43
N SER A 207 -42.19 20.43 -3.21
CA SER A 207 -42.97 20.30 -4.46
C SER A 207 -42.31 20.97 -5.67
N LYS A 208 -41.27 21.77 -5.43
CA LYS A 208 -40.53 22.48 -6.49
C LYS A 208 -39.41 21.64 -7.07
N GLN A 209 -39.24 21.73 -8.39
CA GLN A 209 -38.14 21.11 -9.13
C GLN A 209 -36.84 21.90 -8.99
N ASP A 210 -35.71 21.23 -9.12
CA ASP A 210 -34.36 21.80 -9.21
C ASP A 210 -33.92 22.56 -7.95
N VAL A 211 -34.57 22.27 -6.81
CA VAL A 211 -34.11 22.70 -5.50
C VAL A 211 -32.86 21.90 -5.15
N ILE A 212 -31.77 22.59 -4.87
CA ILE A 212 -30.50 21.99 -4.46
C ILE A 212 -30.39 22.09 -2.95
N THR A 213 -30.23 20.95 -2.28
CA THR A 213 -29.96 20.89 -0.83
C THR A 213 -28.65 20.17 -0.55
N GLN A 214 -27.89 20.67 0.42
CA GLN A 214 -26.77 19.94 0.97
C GLN A 214 -27.30 18.75 1.80
N ALA A 215 -26.55 17.66 1.84
CA ALA A 215 -26.87 16.49 2.65
C ALA A 215 -25.61 15.82 3.20
N ASP A 216 -25.71 15.35 4.43
CA ASP A 216 -24.76 14.47 5.08
C ASP A 216 -25.27 13.02 4.95
N ILE A 217 -24.44 12.15 4.37
CA ILE A 217 -24.68 10.70 4.26
C ILE A 217 -23.81 9.99 5.29
N GLY A 218 -24.43 9.28 6.21
CA GLY A 218 -23.77 8.37 7.14
C GLY A 218 -23.84 6.93 6.63
N LEU A 219 -22.68 6.29 6.49
CA LEU A 219 -22.60 4.87 6.14
C LEU A 219 -22.05 4.08 7.32
N VAL A 220 -22.81 3.08 7.76
CA VAL A 220 -22.40 2.12 8.79
C VAL A 220 -22.15 0.78 8.12
N TYR A 221 -20.91 0.32 8.14
CA TYR A 221 -20.48 -0.82 7.33
C TYR A 221 -19.40 -1.64 8.03
N THR A 222 -19.23 -2.90 7.61
CA THR A 222 -18.22 -3.80 8.15
C THR A 222 -17.14 -4.05 7.11
N GLN A 223 -15.88 -3.98 7.53
CA GLN A 223 -14.71 -4.27 6.71
C GLN A 223 -13.95 -5.49 7.26
N GLN A 224 -13.42 -6.34 6.40
CA GLN A 224 -12.42 -7.35 6.76
C GLN A 224 -11.02 -6.72 6.71
N ASN A 225 -10.28 -6.82 7.82
CA ASN A 225 -8.87 -6.47 7.93
C ASN A 225 -8.05 -7.67 8.44
N ALA A 226 -6.74 -7.49 8.64
CA ALA A 226 -5.84 -8.54 9.12
C ALA A 226 -6.16 -9.02 10.56
N ALA A 227 -6.81 -8.18 11.38
CA ALA A 227 -7.21 -8.48 12.74
C ALA A 227 -8.62 -9.09 12.87
N GLY A 228 -9.43 -9.06 11.79
CA GLY A 228 -10.80 -9.57 11.77
C GLY A 228 -11.79 -8.63 11.07
N GLN A 229 -13.05 -8.69 11.47
CA GLN A 229 -14.11 -7.81 10.98
C GLN A 229 -14.24 -6.58 11.89
N GLU A 230 -14.33 -5.40 11.28
CA GLU A 230 -14.42 -4.12 11.98
C GLU A 230 -15.63 -3.33 11.46
N LYS A 231 -16.54 -2.94 12.36
CA LYS A 231 -17.68 -2.07 12.05
C LYS A 231 -17.24 -0.61 12.11
N LYS A 232 -17.54 0.18 11.07
CA LYS A 232 -17.16 1.60 10.94
C LYS A 232 -18.35 2.46 10.57
N LEU A 233 -18.29 3.72 11.01
CA LEU A 233 -19.13 4.81 10.53
C LEU A 233 -18.27 5.74 9.68
N LYS A 234 -18.75 6.11 8.49
CA LYS A 234 -18.13 7.16 7.67
C LYS A 234 -19.17 8.14 7.16
N LEU A 235 -18.84 9.42 7.25
CA LEU A 235 -19.71 10.52 6.83
C LEU A 235 -19.22 11.10 5.49
N TYR A 236 -20.17 11.45 4.62
CA TYR A 236 -19.92 12.09 3.34
C TYR A 236 -20.84 13.29 3.18
N LYS A 237 -20.35 14.32 2.49
CA LYS A 237 -21.17 15.47 2.08
C LYS A 237 -21.52 15.35 0.60
N THR A 238 -22.74 15.70 0.25
CA THR A 238 -23.21 15.70 -1.14
C THR A 238 -24.29 16.74 -1.36
N GLU A 239 -24.60 16.98 -2.64
CA GLU A 239 -25.75 17.76 -3.06
C GLU A 239 -26.86 16.84 -3.57
N LEU A 240 -28.09 17.11 -3.14
CA LEU A 240 -29.28 16.50 -3.69
C LEU A 240 -30.02 17.55 -4.53
N THR A 241 -30.68 17.11 -5.60
CA THR A 241 -31.53 17.94 -6.45
C THR A 241 -32.93 17.35 -6.49
N SER A 242 -33.94 18.19 -6.31
CA SER A 242 -35.34 17.77 -6.32
C SER A 242 -35.89 17.60 -7.73
N ASN A 243 -36.81 16.66 -7.89
CA ASN A 243 -37.69 16.59 -9.05
C ASN A 243 -39.07 17.22 -8.74
N GLN A 244 -39.96 17.23 -9.73
CA GLN A 244 -41.33 17.77 -9.61
C GLN A 244 -42.22 17.01 -8.61
N SER A 245 -41.81 15.82 -8.15
CA SER A 245 -42.54 15.00 -7.18
C SER A 245 -42.02 15.13 -5.76
N GLY A 246 -41.08 16.05 -5.50
CA GLY A 246 -40.49 16.21 -4.17
C GLY A 246 -39.47 15.13 -3.80
N VAL A 247 -39.00 14.35 -4.78
CA VAL A 247 -37.94 13.37 -4.58
C VAL A 247 -36.60 14.03 -4.81
N LEU A 248 -35.75 13.96 -3.79
CA LEU A 248 -34.37 14.39 -3.79
C LEU A 248 -33.48 13.26 -4.35
N ILE A 249 -32.62 13.60 -5.30
CA ILE A 249 -31.68 12.68 -5.93
C ILE A 249 -30.27 13.24 -5.80
N THR A 250 -29.28 12.43 -5.45
CA THR A 250 -27.86 12.84 -5.51
C THR A 250 -27.52 13.41 -6.89
N LYS A 251 -27.07 14.66 -6.94
CA LYS A 251 -26.80 15.40 -8.18
C LYS A 251 -25.73 14.74 -9.05
N THR A 252 -24.74 14.15 -8.40
CA THR A 252 -23.74 13.28 -9.01
C THR A 252 -23.58 12.02 -8.15
N PRO A 253 -23.35 10.82 -8.73
CA PRO A 253 -23.07 9.63 -7.94
C PRO A 253 -21.92 9.88 -6.96
N LEU A 254 -22.17 9.66 -5.68
CA LEU A 254 -21.23 9.89 -4.60
C LEU A 254 -20.11 8.85 -4.68
N THR A 255 -18.87 9.29 -4.86
CA THR A 255 -17.72 8.38 -4.77
C THR A 255 -17.34 8.18 -3.31
N LEU A 256 -17.42 6.93 -2.84
CA LEU A 256 -17.21 6.57 -1.44
C LEU A 256 -15.72 6.37 -1.14
N GLU A 257 -14.96 7.46 -1.25
CA GLU A 257 -13.51 7.46 -1.02
C GLU A 257 -13.14 6.85 0.33
N GLY A 258 -12.09 6.03 0.37
CA GLY A 258 -11.64 5.35 1.59
C GLY A 258 -12.53 4.22 2.08
N ILE A 259 -13.60 3.87 1.35
CA ILE A 259 -14.21 2.53 1.42
C ILE A 259 -13.60 1.69 0.31
N ASN A 260 -13.03 0.54 0.70
CA ASN A 260 -12.52 -0.44 -0.25
C ASN A 260 -13.55 -1.54 -0.47
N GLN A 261 -14.14 -1.58 -1.67
CA GLN A 261 -15.20 -2.52 -2.03
C GLN A 261 -14.81 -3.99 -1.83
N SER A 262 -13.53 -4.36 -2.05
CA SER A 262 -13.06 -5.74 -1.87
C SER A 262 -13.05 -6.22 -0.42
N THR A 263 -12.93 -5.28 0.53
CA THR A 263 -12.90 -5.59 1.97
C THR A 263 -14.27 -5.54 2.64
N LEU A 264 -15.31 -5.10 1.94
CA LEU A 264 -16.64 -5.00 2.52
C LEU A 264 -17.22 -6.37 2.89
N VAL A 265 -17.91 -6.42 4.01
CA VAL A 265 -18.60 -7.62 4.50
C VAL A 265 -20.05 -7.27 4.83
N GLY A 266 -20.99 -8.02 4.26
CA GLY A 266 -22.42 -7.87 4.54
C GLY A 266 -23.02 -6.57 4.01
N MET A 267 -24.16 -6.20 4.57
CA MET A 267 -24.91 -5.01 4.19
C MET A 267 -24.37 -3.75 4.88
N THR A 268 -24.43 -2.63 4.16
CA THR A 268 -24.12 -1.29 4.68
C THR A 268 -25.41 -0.54 4.95
N GLU A 269 -25.56 0.00 6.15
CA GLU A 269 -26.69 0.84 6.53
C GLU A 269 -26.44 2.27 6.06
N VAL A 270 -27.46 2.88 5.45
CA VAL A 270 -27.37 4.22 4.87
C VAL A 270 -28.29 5.16 5.65
N TYR A 271 -27.70 6.21 6.20
CA TYR A 271 -28.36 7.30 6.90
C TYR A 271 -28.21 8.59 6.10
N LEU A 272 -29.24 9.42 6.10
CA LEU A 272 -29.23 10.70 5.41
C LEU A 272 -29.81 11.79 6.31
N LYS A 273 -29.13 12.93 6.34
CA LYS A 273 -29.58 14.15 7.01
C LYS A 273 -29.32 15.35 6.11
N THR A 274 -30.34 16.16 5.86
CA THR A 274 -30.18 17.52 5.29
C THR A 274 -30.18 18.54 6.44
N PRO A 275 -29.76 19.81 6.21
CA PRO A 275 -29.64 20.81 7.27
C PRO A 275 -30.87 20.98 8.17
N TYR A 276 -32.09 20.82 7.64
CA TYR A 276 -33.31 21.08 8.40
C TYR A 276 -34.22 19.87 8.56
N THR A 277 -33.69 18.67 8.28
CA THR A 277 -34.44 17.43 8.42
C THR A 277 -33.91 16.58 9.56
N LEU A 278 -34.79 15.77 10.13
CA LEU A 278 -34.38 14.65 10.96
C LEU A 278 -33.57 13.65 10.13
N SER A 279 -32.47 13.17 10.70
CA SER A 279 -31.68 12.07 10.18
C SER A 279 -32.57 10.84 10.03
N LYS A 280 -32.42 10.12 8.92
CA LYS A 280 -33.23 8.96 8.59
C LYS A 280 -32.38 7.83 8.04
N LYS A 281 -32.57 6.61 8.55
CA LYS A 281 -32.07 5.39 7.89
C LYS A 281 -32.92 5.11 6.67
N LEU A 282 -32.27 5.14 5.52
CA LEU A 282 -32.91 4.90 4.22
C LEU A 282 -33.04 3.41 3.94
N GLY A 283 -32.10 2.60 4.42
CA GLY A 283 -32.10 1.16 4.27
C GLY A 283 -30.72 0.55 4.47
N SER A 284 -30.58 -0.71 4.05
CA SER A 284 -29.32 -1.44 4.06
C SER A 284 -29.05 -1.99 2.66
N ILE A 285 -27.85 -1.77 2.13
CA ILE A 285 -27.47 -2.12 0.74
C ILE A 285 -26.16 -2.90 0.69
N ASP A 286 -26.00 -3.76 -0.33
CA ASP A 286 -24.70 -4.35 -0.65
C ASP A 286 -23.93 -3.39 -1.56
N LEU A 287 -23.03 -2.60 -0.96
CA LEU A 287 -22.17 -1.67 -1.69
C LEU A 287 -21.23 -2.34 -2.69
N LYS A 288 -21.13 -3.69 -2.72
CA LYS A 288 -20.42 -4.38 -3.80
C LYS A 288 -21.21 -4.41 -5.11
N GLN A 289 -22.53 -4.25 -5.07
CA GLN A 289 -23.43 -4.46 -6.21
C GLN A 289 -24.42 -3.32 -6.42
N THR A 290 -24.67 -2.50 -5.39
CA THR A 290 -25.67 -1.44 -5.42
C THR A 290 -25.04 -0.09 -5.66
N GLU A 291 -25.32 0.49 -6.82
CA GLU A 291 -24.97 1.88 -7.14
C GLU A 291 -26.15 2.85 -6.95
N LEU A 292 -27.38 2.35 -6.77
CA LEU A 292 -28.58 3.13 -6.55
C LEU A 292 -29.36 2.60 -5.34
N LEU A 293 -29.51 3.43 -4.32
CA LEU A 293 -30.50 3.25 -3.25
C LEU A 293 -31.73 4.10 -3.54
N ASP A 294 -32.79 3.44 -4.00
CA ASP A 294 -34.10 4.09 -4.14
C ASP A 294 -34.90 3.93 -2.84
N ALA A 295 -34.91 4.97 -2.03
CA ALA A 295 -35.67 5.10 -0.80
C ALA A 295 -36.78 6.15 -0.95
N SER A 296 -37.35 6.28 -2.15
CA SER A 296 -38.45 7.22 -2.43
C SER A 296 -39.75 6.88 -1.67
N ASP A 297 -39.86 5.66 -1.12
CA ASP A 297 -40.92 5.26 -0.19
C ASP A 297 -40.72 5.85 1.22
N LYS A 298 -39.48 6.25 1.56
CA LYS A 298 -39.15 6.96 2.79
C LYS A 298 -39.33 8.45 2.59
N LYS A 299 -39.73 9.12 3.68
CA LYS A 299 -39.91 10.58 3.72
C LYS A 299 -38.96 11.18 4.75
N LEU A 300 -38.14 12.14 4.31
CA LEU A 300 -37.39 13.01 5.19
C LEU A 300 -38.34 14.00 5.82
N VAL A 301 -38.35 14.02 7.15
CA VAL A 301 -39.17 14.94 7.94
C VAL A 301 -38.40 16.23 8.11
N ILE A 302 -38.95 17.33 7.59
CA ILE A 302 -38.42 18.69 7.75
C ILE A 302 -38.95 19.32 9.04
N GLY A 303 -38.14 20.18 9.66
CA GLY A 303 -38.51 20.91 10.87
C GLY A 303 -37.45 20.93 11.96
N ASP A 304 -36.26 20.35 11.74
CA ASP A 304 -35.13 20.41 12.69
C ASP A 304 -34.36 21.71 12.45
N PHE A 305 -34.94 22.84 12.86
CA PHE A 305 -34.45 24.18 12.56
C PHE A 305 -33.53 24.74 13.65
N ASP A 306 -33.70 24.31 14.90
CA ASP A 306 -32.83 24.61 16.02
C ASP A 306 -31.72 23.57 16.13
N GLN A 307 -30.52 23.95 15.68
CA GLN A 307 -29.31 23.13 15.79
C GLN A 307 -28.24 23.78 16.64
N SER A 308 -28.66 24.63 17.59
CA SER A 308 -27.77 25.45 18.43
C SER A 308 -26.92 24.63 19.40
N SER A 309 -27.35 23.42 19.76
CA SER A 309 -26.62 22.50 20.63
C SER A 309 -26.75 21.04 20.19
N GLU A 310 -25.87 20.16 20.68
CA GLU A 310 -25.97 18.71 20.42
C GLU A 310 -27.28 18.09 20.94
N GLN A 311 -27.91 18.69 21.95
CA GLN A 311 -29.18 18.23 22.52
C GLN A 311 -30.40 18.65 21.70
N GLU A 312 -30.27 19.72 20.90
CA GLU A 312 -31.30 20.19 19.96
C GLU A 312 -31.14 19.54 18.58
N LYS A 313 -29.90 19.25 18.16
CA LYS A 313 -29.65 18.57 16.88
C LYS A 313 -30.44 17.28 16.76
N ASN A 314 -31.01 17.07 15.57
CA ASN A 314 -31.69 15.84 15.22
C ASN A 314 -32.95 15.59 16.06
N VAL A 315 -33.58 16.66 16.52
CA VAL A 315 -34.86 16.65 17.24
C VAL A 315 -35.76 17.74 16.66
N ILE A 316 -37.07 17.47 16.56
CA ILE A 316 -38.09 18.48 16.32
C ILE A 316 -38.89 18.63 17.62
N ARG A 317 -38.99 19.86 18.12
CA ARG A 317 -39.76 20.24 19.31
C ARG A 317 -40.64 21.46 19.02
N LEU A 318 -41.37 21.90 20.04
CA LEU A 318 -42.17 23.13 19.95
C LEU A 318 -41.31 24.36 19.62
N THR A 319 -40.06 24.41 20.06
CA THR A 319 -39.13 25.52 19.74
C THR A 319 -38.87 25.65 18.25
N ASP A 320 -38.76 24.52 17.53
CA ASP A 320 -38.63 24.50 16.08
C ASP A 320 -39.87 25.03 15.34
N ILE A 321 -41.05 24.86 15.93
CA ILE A 321 -42.32 25.34 15.35
C ILE A 321 -42.54 26.83 15.68
N VAL A 322 -42.10 27.28 16.86
CA VAL A 322 -42.22 28.67 17.29
C VAL A 322 -41.33 29.59 16.44
N ALA A 323 -40.14 29.14 16.03
CA ALA A 323 -39.22 29.94 15.22
C ALA A 323 -39.83 30.42 13.87
N PRO A 324 -40.41 29.57 13.00
CA PRO A 324 -41.08 30.02 11.79
C PRO A 324 -42.33 30.86 12.09
N LEU A 325 -43.06 30.58 13.18
CA LEU A 325 -44.20 31.40 13.61
C LEU A 325 -43.79 32.83 14.02
N GLN A 326 -42.61 33.01 14.63
CA GLN A 326 -42.08 34.34 14.96
C GLN A 326 -41.61 35.09 13.71
N ALA A 327 -41.13 34.38 12.70
CA ALA A 327 -40.78 34.95 11.41
C ALA A 327 -42.02 35.33 10.58
N TYR A 328 -43.19 34.78 10.91
CA TYR A 328 -44.47 35.09 10.29
C TYR A 328 -45.11 36.33 10.94
N THR A 329 -44.85 37.50 10.36
CA THR A 329 -45.35 38.81 10.82
C THR A 329 -46.49 39.36 9.95
N LEU A 330 -46.67 38.82 8.73
CA LEU A 330 -47.74 39.15 7.79
C LEU A 330 -48.26 37.86 7.15
N LEU A 331 -49.43 37.93 6.49
CA LEU A 331 -50.06 36.79 5.82
C LEU A 331 -49.17 36.10 4.78
N GLU A 332 -48.28 36.84 4.13
CA GLU A 332 -47.28 36.35 3.18
C GLU A 332 -46.00 37.16 3.38
N ASN A 333 -44.96 36.53 3.93
CA ASN A 333 -43.66 37.17 4.09
C ASN A 333 -42.75 36.82 2.91
N GLN A 334 -42.16 37.84 2.30
CA GLN A 334 -41.13 37.62 1.28
C GLN A 334 -39.90 36.94 1.91
N LEU A 335 -39.29 36.04 1.15
CA LEU A 335 -38.10 35.32 1.56
C LEU A 335 -36.95 36.29 1.84
N THR A 336 -36.35 36.19 3.02
CA THR A 336 -35.05 36.80 3.34
C THR A 336 -34.02 35.69 3.56
N PRO A 337 -32.71 35.97 3.53
CA PRO A 337 -31.70 34.97 3.87
C PRO A 337 -31.89 34.32 5.25
N GLU A 338 -32.47 35.06 6.20
CA GLU A 338 -32.70 34.61 7.58
C GLU A 338 -33.93 33.69 7.69
N THR A 339 -34.96 33.93 6.87
CA THR A 339 -36.21 33.17 6.87
C THR A 339 -36.25 32.07 5.82
N ALA A 340 -35.29 32.04 4.88
CA ALA A 340 -35.25 31.08 3.78
C ALA A 340 -35.29 29.61 4.22
N LYS A 341 -34.79 29.29 5.42
CA LYS A 341 -34.86 27.94 5.99
C LYS A 341 -36.27 27.48 6.34
N PHE A 342 -37.21 28.41 6.49
CA PHE A 342 -38.60 28.15 6.85
C PHE A 342 -39.53 28.01 5.64
N ASP A 343 -39.07 28.33 4.42
CA ASP A 343 -39.77 28.03 3.17
C ASP A 343 -39.54 26.54 2.84
N VAL A 344 -40.39 25.68 3.39
CA VAL A 344 -40.18 24.21 3.35
C VAL A 344 -40.70 23.59 2.06
N ASP A 345 -41.66 24.23 1.39
CA ASP A 345 -42.17 23.82 0.09
C ASP A 345 -41.43 24.48 -1.10
N TYR A 346 -40.56 25.45 -0.80
CA TYR A 346 -39.72 26.23 -1.72
C TYR A 346 -40.51 27.15 -2.67
N ASN A 347 -41.72 27.55 -2.29
CA ASN A 347 -42.58 28.40 -3.10
C ASN A 347 -42.12 29.88 -3.15
N GLY A 348 -41.13 30.27 -2.34
CA GLY A 348 -40.58 31.63 -2.27
C GLY A 348 -41.27 32.55 -1.24
N LEU A 349 -42.19 32.01 -0.43
CA LEU A 349 -42.89 32.69 0.65
C LEU A 349 -42.68 31.88 1.94
N VAL A 350 -42.72 32.56 3.08
CA VAL A 350 -42.84 31.90 4.39
C VAL A 350 -44.22 32.20 4.94
N ASP A 351 -45.07 31.18 4.98
CA ASP A 351 -46.46 31.32 5.42
C ASP A 351 -46.97 30.14 6.26
N ILE A 352 -48.27 30.16 6.59
CA ILE A 352 -48.89 29.13 7.45
C ILE A 352 -48.84 27.73 6.83
N ARG A 353 -48.70 27.60 5.51
CA ARG A 353 -48.58 26.33 4.80
C ARG A 353 -47.26 25.65 5.17
N ASP A 354 -46.17 26.40 5.26
CA ASP A 354 -44.88 25.87 5.69
C ASP A 354 -44.95 25.26 7.10
N ILE A 355 -45.55 26.02 8.02
CA ILE A 355 -45.77 25.57 9.39
C ILE A 355 -46.69 24.34 9.43
N SER A 356 -47.73 24.31 8.60
CA SER A 356 -48.64 23.16 8.50
C SER A 356 -47.93 21.89 8.00
N ILE A 357 -46.94 22.03 7.11
CA ILE A 357 -46.13 20.92 6.60
C ILE A 357 -45.28 20.35 7.74
N VAL A 358 -44.61 21.18 8.53
CA VAL A 358 -43.82 20.72 9.69
C VAL A 358 -44.75 20.03 10.71
N LEU A 359 -45.88 20.66 11.02
CA LEU A 359 -46.89 20.11 11.94
C LEU A 359 -47.50 18.79 11.46
N SER A 360 -47.62 18.57 10.15
CA SER A 360 -48.16 17.33 9.59
C SER A 360 -47.35 16.10 9.98
N SER A 361 -46.07 16.30 10.32
CA SER A 361 -45.18 15.24 10.78
C SER A 361 -45.06 15.20 12.32
N PHE A 362 -45.45 16.27 13.02
CA PHE A 362 -45.33 16.44 14.47
C PHE A 362 -46.42 15.67 15.25
N THR A 363 -46.16 14.40 15.56
CA THR A 363 -47.13 13.51 16.22
C THR A 363 -46.92 13.38 17.74
N GLN A 364 -45.83 13.92 18.28
CA GLN A 364 -45.43 13.82 19.69
C GLN A 364 -44.75 15.12 20.11
N LEU A 365 -44.62 15.37 21.42
CA LEU A 365 -43.97 16.56 21.97
C LEU A 365 -42.50 16.72 21.55
N GLU A 366 -41.84 15.61 21.24
CA GLU A 366 -40.51 15.57 20.63
C GLU A 366 -40.47 14.47 19.57
N LEU A 367 -39.90 14.77 18.40
CA LEU A 367 -39.57 13.78 17.39
C LEU A 367 -38.07 13.72 17.20
N ARG A 368 -37.49 12.53 17.35
CA ARG A 368 -36.04 12.34 17.24
C ARG A 368 -35.72 11.64 15.93
N GLY A 369 -34.66 12.12 15.26
CA GLY A 369 -34.11 11.46 14.10
C GLY A 369 -33.35 10.20 14.49
N GLU A 370 -33.10 9.36 13.49
CA GLU A 370 -32.38 8.10 13.66
C GLU A 370 -30.87 8.35 13.71
N VAL A 371 -30.15 7.55 14.50
CA VAL A 371 -28.71 7.70 14.73
C VAL A 371 -27.96 6.49 14.10
N PRO A 372 -26.82 6.73 13.41
CA PRO A 372 -25.96 5.67 12.88
C PRO A 372 -25.29 4.78 13.94
#